data_AF-A0A290GKM0-F1
#
_entry.id   AF-A0A290GKM0-F1
#
_cell.length_a   1.000
_cell.length_b   1.000
_cell.length_c   1.000
_cell.angle_alpha   90.00
_cell.angle_beta   90.00
_cell.angle_gamma   90.00
#
_symmetry.space_group_name_H-M   'P 1'
#
loop_
_entity.id
_entity.type
_entity.pdbx_description
1 polymer ?
#
loop_
_entity_poly.entity_id
_entity_poly.type
_entity_poly.pdbx_seq_one_letter_code
_entity_poly.pdbx_strand_id
1 'polypeptide(L)'
;SHLEQVCWNILKLCGGLPLAIVAISGASATRDKTNIEEWQMVCRSFGAEMEGNDKLEDMKKVLSLSFNELPYYLKSCLLYLSIFPEFHAIEHMRLIRLWIAEGFVVGEDGKTLEEVADSYLKELLNRSLLQVVQKTSDGRMKTCRMHDLIREIVTLKSKNQNFATIAKEPDITWPDKVR
;
A
#
# COMPACT_ATOMS: atom_id res chain seq x y z
N SER A 1 -6.93 -29.55 -4.96
CA SER A 1 -8.19 -28.77 -5.07
C SER A 1 -8.07 -27.74 -6.20
N HIS A 2 -9.16 -27.24 -6.79
CA HIS A 2 -9.09 -26.26 -7.89
C HIS A 2 -8.44 -24.91 -7.48
N LEU A 3 -8.55 -24.55 -6.19
CA LEU A 3 -7.88 -23.40 -5.60
C LEU A 3 -6.35 -23.54 -5.62
N GLU A 4 -5.81 -24.75 -5.41
CA GLU A 4 -4.38 -25.01 -5.55
C GLU A 4 -3.90 -24.73 -6.97
N GLN A 5 -4.68 -25.04 -8.00
CA GLN A 5 -4.33 -24.76 -9.39
C GLN A 5 -4.19 -23.26 -9.64
N VAL A 6 -5.12 -22.47 -9.10
CA VAL A 6 -5.10 -21.00 -9.16
C VAL A 6 -3.90 -20.45 -8.40
N CYS A 7 -3.66 -20.92 -7.17
CA CYS A 7 -2.48 -20.54 -6.39
C CYS A 7 -1.17 -20.90 -7.09
N TRP A 8 -1.09 -22.05 -7.75
CA TRP A 8 0.08 -22.45 -8.54
C TRP A 8 0.33 -21.53 -9.73
N ASN A 9 -0.74 -21.10 -10.41
CA ASN A 9 -0.62 -20.12 -11.49
C ASN A 9 -0.14 -18.76 -10.97
N ILE A 10 -0.64 -18.31 -9.81
CA ILE A 10 -0.16 -17.09 -9.13
C ILE A 10 1.33 -17.21 -8.78
N LEU A 11 1.76 -18.34 -8.22
CA LEU A 11 3.17 -18.55 -7.86
C LEU A 11 4.08 -18.55 -9.08
N LYS A 12 3.64 -19.16 -10.19
CA LYS A 12 4.35 -19.10 -11.48
C LYS A 12 4.44 -17.68 -12.02
N LEU A 13 3.33 -16.93 -11.98
CA LEU A 13 3.28 -15.53 -12.38
C LEU A 13 4.29 -14.71 -11.58
N CYS A 14 4.28 -14.83 -10.26
CA CYS A 14 5.16 -14.06 -9.39
C CYS A 14 6.66 -14.33 -9.59
N GLY A 15 7.06 -15.38 -10.31
CA GLY A 15 8.47 -15.72 -10.55
C GLY A 15 9.27 -15.95 -9.26
N GLY A 16 8.61 -16.27 -8.14
CA GLY A 16 9.21 -16.40 -6.82
C GLY A 16 9.48 -15.08 -6.08
N LEU A 17 9.06 -13.93 -6.60
CA LEU A 17 9.23 -12.63 -5.93
C LEU A 17 8.24 -12.51 -4.75
N PRO A 18 8.71 -12.40 -3.49
CA PRO A 18 7.83 -12.37 -2.32
C PRO A 18 6.82 -11.22 -2.38
N LEU A 19 7.24 -10.04 -2.86
CA LEU A 19 6.36 -8.87 -2.90
C LEU A 19 5.25 -9.00 -3.94
N ALA A 20 5.50 -9.67 -5.08
CA ALA A 20 4.47 -9.98 -6.06
C ALA A 20 3.44 -10.97 -5.51
N ILE A 21 3.91 -12.00 -4.80
CA ILE A 21 3.03 -12.99 -4.13
C ILE A 21 2.14 -12.26 -3.12
N VAL A 22 2.71 -11.36 -2.31
CA VAL A 22 1.90 -10.64 -1.33
C VAL A 22 0.96 -9.63 -1.98
N ALA A 23 1.37 -8.93 -3.04
CA ALA A 23 0.51 -8.00 -3.76
C ALA A 23 -0.72 -8.68 -4.36
N ILE A 24 -0.54 -9.84 -4.99
CA ILE A 24 -1.64 -10.62 -5.59
C ILE A 24 -2.52 -11.23 -4.49
N SER A 25 -1.93 -11.86 -3.47
CA SER A 25 -2.71 -12.45 -2.38
C SER A 25 -3.49 -11.41 -1.58
N GLY A 26 -2.92 -10.24 -1.33
CA GLY A 26 -3.59 -9.12 -0.67
C GLY A 26 -4.74 -8.56 -1.51
N ALA A 27 -4.59 -8.47 -2.84
CA ALA A 27 -5.66 -8.07 -3.75
C ALA A 27 -6.79 -9.12 -3.82
N SER A 28 -6.46 -10.40 -3.71
CA SER A 28 -7.44 -11.49 -3.70
C SER A 28 -8.11 -11.72 -2.35
N ALA A 29 -7.50 -11.28 -1.24
CA ALA A 29 -8.04 -11.47 0.11
C ALA A 29 -9.38 -10.75 0.35
N THR A 30 -9.71 -9.75 -0.47
CA THR A 30 -11.01 -9.05 -0.44
C THR A 30 -12.11 -9.71 -1.26
N ARG A 31 -11.82 -10.80 -1.97
CA ARG A 31 -12.80 -11.53 -2.79
C ARG A 31 -13.37 -12.72 -2.03
N ASP A 32 -14.57 -13.15 -2.42
CA ASP A 32 -15.17 -14.37 -1.86
C ASP A 32 -14.29 -15.57 -2.25
N LYS A 33 -13.88 -16.36 -1.26
CA LYS A 33 -13.04 -17.56 -1.46
C LYS A 33 -13.76 -18.65 -2.24
N THR A 34 -15.09 -18.60 -2.30
CA THR A 34 -15.94 -19.55 -3.03
C THR A 34 -16.17 -19.10 -4.47
N ASN A 35 -15.96 -17.82 -4.80
CA ASN A 35 -16.15 -17.28 -6.14
C ASN A 35 -14.88 -17.40 -7.01
N ILE A 36 -14.68 -18.60 -7.54
CA ILE A 36 -13.50 -18.97 -8.34
C ILE A 36 -13.31 -18.08 -9.57
N GLU A 37 -14.39 -17.59 -10.18
CA GLU A 37 -14.31 -16.77 -11.40
C GLU A 37 -13.65 -15.42 -11.12
N GLU A 38 -13.94 -14.81 -9.96
CA GLU A 38 -13.27 -13.59 -9.52
C GLU A 38 -11.77 -13.81 -9.33
N TRP A 39 -11.38 -14.94 -8.75
CA TRP A 39 -9.97 -15.31 -8.56
C TRP A 39 -9.25 -15.52 -9.89
N GLN A 40 -9.90 -16.18 -10.85
CA GLN A 40 -9.34 -16.33 -12.20
C GLN A 40 -9.23 -15.00 -12.94
N MET A 41 -10.18 -14.08 -12.76
CA MET A 41 -10.14 -12.76 -13.35
C MET A 41 -8.91 -11.97 -12.87
N VAL A 42 -8.69 -11.93 -11.55
CA VAL A 42 -7.52 -11.24 -11.00
C VAL A 42 -6.21 -11.92 -11.42
N CYS A 43 -6.16 -13.26 -11.49
CA CYS A 43 -4.99 -13.94 -12.05
C CYS A 43 -4.70 -13.54 -13.51
N ARG A 44 -5.74 -13.40 -14.34
CA ARG A 44 -5.59 -12.98 -15.74
C ARG A 44 -5.11 -11.53 -15.84
N SER A 45 -5.67 -10.63 -15.03
CA SER A 45 -5.27 -9.21 -15.02
C SER A 45 -3.81 -9.05 -14.62
N PHE A 46 -3.38 -9.71 -13.55
CA PHE A 46 -1.98 -9.69 -13.13
C PHE A 46 -1.06 -10.42 -14.12
N GLY A 47 -1.53 -11.49 -14.77
CA GLY A 47 -0.75 -12.22 -15.76
C GLY A 47 -0.42 -11.41 -17.00
N ALA A 48 -1.38 -10.65 -17.52
CA ALA A 48 -1.17 -9.76 -18.67
C ALA A 48 -0.11 -8.68 -18.40
N GLU A 49 -0.02 -8.20 -17.15
CA GLU A 49 0.98 -7.20 -16.75
C GLU A 49 2.41 -7.78 -16.68
N MET A 50 2.58 -9.12 -16.67
CA MET A 50 3.84 -9.82 -16.48
C MET A 50 4.42 -10.46 -17.76
N GLU A 51 3.96 -10.04 -18.94
CA GLU A 51 4.43 -10.56 -20.24
C GLU A 51 5.72 -9.86 -20.74
N GLY A 52 6.37 -9.04 -19.91
CA GLY A 52 7.53 -8.24 -20.27
C GLY A 52 8.87 -8.98 -20.17
N ASN A 53 9.90 -8.40 -20.77
CA ASN A 53 11.28 -8.89 -20.65
C ASN A 53 12.00 -8.35 -19.39
N ASP A 54 11.44 -7.33 -18.72
CA ASP A 54 12.00 -6.72 -17.52
C ASP A 54 11.15 -7.08 -16.29
N LYS A 55 11.70 -7.97 -15.46
CA LYS A 55 11.04 -8.45 -14.24
C LYS A 55 10.76 -7.35 -13.23
N LEU A 56 11.58 -6.30 -13.18
CA LEU A 56 11.37 -5.17 -12.27
C LEU A 56 10.16 -4.34 -12.74
N GLU A 57 10.07 -4.10 -14.04
CA GLU A 57 8.95 -3.35 -14.62
C GLU A 57 7.63 -4.12 -14.47
N ASP A 58 7.65 -5.43 -14.70
CA ASP A 58 6.48 -6.28 -14.49
C ASP A 58 6.04 -6.30 -13.03
N MET A 59 6.98 -6.33 -12.09
CA MET A 59 6.68 -6.19 -10.66
C MET A 59 6.06 -4.82 -10.35
N LYS A 60 6.54 -3.73 -10.95
CA LYS A 60 5.92 -2.40 -10.77
C LYS A 60 4.48 -2.35 -11.26
N LYS A 61 4.18 -2.97 -12.41
CA LYS A 61 2.81 -3.08 -12.92
C LYS A 61 1.90 -3.87 -11.99
N VAL A 62 2.37 -5.02 -11.49
CA VAL A 62 1.69 -5.83 -10.46
C VAL A 62 1.37 -4.99 -9.22
N LEU A 63 2.34 -4.24 -8.70
CA LEU A 63 2.14 -3.39 -7.52
C LEU A 63 1.18 -2.23 -7.81
N SER A 64 1.24 -1.64 -9.01
CA SER A 64 0.30 -0.61 -9.48
C SER A 64 -1.13 -1.15 -9.57
N LEU A 65 -1.31 -2.38 -10.05
CA LEU A 65 -2.62 -3.03 -10.08
C LEU A 65 -3.13 -3.34 -8.67
N SER A 66 -2.26 -3.83 -7.77
CA SER A 66 -2.61 -4.04 -6.36
C SER A 66 -3.06 -2.76 -5.67
N PHE A 67 -2.42 -1.62 -5.97
CA PHE A 67 -2.87 -0.30 -5.52
C PHE A 67 -4.26 0.05 -6.07
N ASN A 68 -4.52 -0.21 -7.36
CA ASN A 68 -5.80 0.09 -7.98
C ASN A 68 -6.95 -0.74 -7.39
N GLU A 69 -6.68 -1.99 -6.99
CA GLU A 69 -7.65 -2.89 -6.35
C GLU A 69 -7.90 -2.56 -4.87
N LEU A 70 -7.18 -1.60 -4.27
CA LEU A 70 -7.43 -1.20 -2.89
C LEU A 70 -8.82 -0.60 -2.71
N PRO A 71 -9.51 -0.91 -1.59
CA PRO A 71 -10.70 -0.19 -1.17
C PRO A 71 -10.45 1.32 -1.11
N TYR A 72 -11.47 2.10 -1.47
CA TYR A 72 -11.35 3.56 -1.56
C TYR A 72 -10.81 4.21 -0.27
N TYR A 73 -11.30 3.77 0.89
CA TYR A 73 -10.88 4.29 2.20
C TYR A 73 -9.39 4.06 2.51
N LEU A 74 -8.76 3.01 1.96
CA LEU A 74 -7.33 2.75 2.13
C LEU A 74 -6.46 3.55 1.17
N LYS A 75 -6.96 3.92 -0.01
CA LYS A 75 -6.18 4.63 -1.02
C LYS A 75 -5.67 5.97 -0.49
N SER A 76 -6.53 6.78 0.13
CA SER A 76 -6.14 8.07 0.71
C SER A 76 -5.11 7.90 1.84
N CYS A 77 -5.32 6.92 2.72
CA CYS A 77 -4.38 6.59 3.79
C CYS A 77 -2.99 6.23 3.26
N LEU A 78 -2.93 5.41 2.20
CA LEU A 78 -1.69 5.00 1.58
C LEU A 78 -1.03 6.12 0.77
N LEU A 79 -1.80 6.92 0.02
CA LEU A 79 -1.31 8.09 -0.73
C LEU A 79 -0.69 9.13 0.19
N TYR A 80 -1.29 9.37 1.35
CA TYR A 80 -0.76 10.28 2.35
C TYR A 80 0.66 9.94 2.78
N LEU A 81 1.00 8.65 2.81
CA LEU A 81 2.33 8.23 3.20
C LEU A 81 3.42 8.65 2.19
N SER A 82 3.07 9.12 0.99
CA SER A 82 4.03 9.67 0.01
C SER A 82 4.77 10.91 0.51
N ILE A 83 4.22 11.64 1.49
CA ILE A 83 4.87 12.84 2.05
C ILE A 83 6.06 12.50 2.94
N PHE A 84 6.14 11.26 3.44
CA PHE A 84 7.25 10.86 4.31
C PHE A 84 8.51 10.58 3.47
N PRO A 85 9.69 10.95 3.98
CA PRO A 85 10.96 10.63 3.32
C PRO A 85 11.15 9.13 3.12
N GLU A 86 12.06 8.78 2.22
CA GLU A 86 12.47 7.39 2.03
C GLU A 86 13.03 6.81 3.33
N PHE A 87 12.74 5.53 3.59
CA PHE A 87 13.13 4.81 4.80
C PHE A 87 12.63 5.40 6.13
N HIS A 88 11.77 6.42 6.13
CA HIS A 88 11.29 7.06 7.35
C HIS A 88 10.41 6.10 8.16
N ALA A 89 10.81 5.84 9.41
CA ALA A 89 10.01 5.08 10.36
C ALA A 89 8.94 5.98 10.98
N ILE A 90 7.67 5.63 10.80
CA ILE A 90 6.52 6.39 11.28
C ILE A 90 6.01 5.69 12.53
N GLU A 91 5.83 6.46 13.61
CA GLU A 91 5.21 5.96 14.84
C GLU A 91 3.74 5.63 14.62
N HIS A 92 3.31 4.49 15.16
CA HIS A 92 1.95 3.98 15.04
C HIS A 92 0.89 5.04 15.36
N MET A 93 0.89 5.57 16.58
CA MET A 93 -0.12 6.53 17.02
C MET A 93 -0.02 7.87 16.28
N ARG A 94 1.17 8.24 15.80
CA ARG A 94 1.32 9.43 14.94
C ARG A 94 0.58 9.23 13.63
N LEU A 95 0.74 8.08 12.99
CA LEU A 95 0.07 7.78 11.72
C LEU A 95 -1.46 7.77 11.87
N ILE A 96 -1.96 7.12 12.92
CA ILE A 96 -3.40 7.08 13.24
C ILE A 96 -3.97 8.49 13.35
N ARG A 97 -3.32 9.36 14.14
CA ARG A 97 -3.77 10.76 14.33
C ARG A 97 -3.75 11.56 13.04
N LEU A 98 -2.76 11.35 12.17
CA LEU A 98 -2.68 12.05 10.88
C LEU A 98 -3.85 11.65 9.97
N TRP A 99 -4.15 10.36 9.84
CA TRP A 99 -5.30 9.92 9.02
C TRP A 99 -6.64 10.43 9.55
N ILE A 100 -6.81 10.49 10.87
CA ILE A 100 -8.00 11.07 11.49
C ILE A 100 -8.09 12.57 11.19
N ALA A 101 -6.98 13.30 11.37
CA ALA A 101 -6.93 14.75 11.15
C ALA A 101 -7.23 15.16 9.69
N GLU A 102 -6.79 14.34 8.73
CA GLU A 102 -7.07 14.53 7.30
C GLU A 102 -8.48 14.07 6.90
N GLY A 103 -9.25 13.48 7.83
CA GLY A 103 -10.61 13.01 7.56
C GLY A 103 -10.68 11.74 6.70
N PHE A 104 -9.60 10.96 6.61
CA PHE A 104 -9.59 9.71 5.83
C PHE A 104 -10.31 8.55 6.53
N VAL A 105 -10.57 8.70 7.82
CA VAL A 105 -11.17 7.67 8.66
C VAL A 105 -12.68 7.92 8.76
N VAL A 106 -13.47 6.99 8.22
CA VAL A 106 -14.93 7.05 8.30
C VAL A 106 -15.38 6.32 9.55
N GLY A 107 -16.16 6.99 10.41
CA GLY A 107 -16.66 6.38 11.64
C GLY A 107 -17.53 5.15 11.38
N GLU A 108 -17.42 4.16 12.26
CA GLU A 108 -18.23 2.94 12.26
C GLU A 108 -18.97 2.82 13.59
N ASP A 109 -20.24 2.41 13.56
CA ASP A 109 -21.05 2.26 14.76
C ASP A 109 -20.40 1.32 15.78
N GLY A 110 -20.25 1.79 17.02
CA GLY A 110 -19.64 1.04 18.11
C GLY A 110 -18.11 1.01 18.11
N LYS A 111 -17.43 1.79 17.25
CA LYS A 111 -15.97 1.94 17.25
C LYS A 111 -15.55 3.40 17.36
N THR A 112 -14.43 3.64 18.01
CA THR A 112 -13.71 4.92 17.98
C THR A 112 -13.01 5.12 16.64
N LEU A 113 -12.71 6.36 16.26
CA LEU A 113 -11.96 6.64 15.04
C LEU A 113 -10.56 6.03 15.10
N GLU A 114 -9.94 5.97 16.28
CA GLU A 114 -8.66 5.31 16.49
C GLU A 114 -8.73 3.81 16.20
N GLU A 115 -9.80 3.13 16.62
CA GLU A 115 -9.99 1.70 16.33
C GLU A 115 -10.21 1.45 14.83
N VAL A 116 -10.99 2.30 14.17
CA VAL A 116 -11.19 2.20 12.71
C VAL A 116 -9.88 2.44 11.97
N ALA A 117 -9.15 3.50 12.31
CA ALA A 117 -7.85 3.80 11.71
C ALA A 117 -6.82 2.69 11.94
N ASP A 118 -6.82 2.08 13.13
CA ASP A 118 -5.94 0.96 13.46
C ASP A 118 -6.28 -0.28 12.63
N SER A 119 -7.56 -0.51 12.34
CA SER A 119 -7.99 -1.56 11.42
C SER A 119 -7.49 -1.32 9.99
N TYR A 120 -7.49 -0.07 9.52
CA TYR A 120 -6.96 0.29 8.21
C TYR A 120 -5.45 0.03 8.14
N LEU A 121 -4.71 0.41 9.18
CA LEU A 121 -3.27 0.15 9.27
C LEU A 121 -2.95 -1.35 9.24
N LYS A 122 -3.70 -2.14 10.02
CA LYS A 122 -3.58 -3.60 10.03
C LYS A 122 -3.85 -4.20 8.66
N GLU A 123 -4.83 -3.69 7.93
CA GLU A 123 -5.11 -4.17 6.57
C GLU A 123 -3.97 -3.85 5.60
N LEU A 124 -3.41 -2.64 5.66
CA LEU A 124 -2.25 -2.27 4.84
C LEU A 124 -1.00 -3.12 5.17
N LEU A 125 -0.81 -3.48 6.44
CA LEU A 125 0.23 -4.42 6.88
C LEU A 125 -0.02 -5.84 6.37
N ASN A 126 -1.27 -6.32 6.46
CA ASN A 126 -1.65 -7.66 5.98
C ASN A 126 -1.50 -7.80 4.46
N ARG A 127 -1.67 -6.70 3.72
CA ARG A 127 -1.39 -6.61 2.28
C ARG A 127 0.10 -6.38 1.97
N SER A 128 0.98 -6.36 2.99
CA SER A 128 2.41 -6.01 2.92
C SER A 128 2.73 -4.77 2.09
N LEU A 129 1.88 -3.75 2.21
CA LEU A 129 2.16 -2.42 1.64
C LEU A 129 3.04 -1.60 2.59
N LEU A 130 2.97 -1.94 3.88
CA LEU A 130 3.80 -1.42 4.96
C LEU A 130 4.54 -2.57 5.62
N GLN A 131 5.71 -2.28 6.19
CA GLN A 131 6.46 -3.18 7.03
C GLN A 131 6.64 -2.61 8.43
N VAL A 132 6.58 -3.50 9.42
CA VAL A 132 6.94 -3.19 10.80
C VAL A 132 8.46 -2.98 10.89
N VAL A 133 8.88 -1.87 11.51
CA VAL A 133 10.30 -1.54 11.72
C VAL A 133 10.70 -1.83 13.16
N GLN A 134 9.87 -1.44 14.13
CA GLN A 134 10.10 -1.71 15.54
C GLN A 134 8.84 -2.24 16.21
N LYS A 135 9.04 -3.09 17.21
CA LYS A 135 8.00 -3.55 18.13
C LYS A 135 8.32 -3.08 19.54
N THR A 136 7.28 -2.88 20.34
CA THR A 136 7.39 -2.67 21.79
C THR A 136 7.78 -3.98 22.49
N SER A 137 8.15 -3.90 23.76
CA SER A 137 8.54 -5.07 24.58
C SER A 137 7.41 -6.11 24.71
N ASP A 138 6.16 -5.68 24.62
CA ASP A 138 4.97 -6.54 24.62
C ASP A 138 4.60 -7.08 23.21
N GLY A 139 5.45 -6.83 22.19
CA GLY A 139 5.30 -7.36 20.85
C GLY A 139 4.37 -6.58 19.92
N ARG A 140 3.75 -5.48 20.41
CA ARG A 140 2.93 -4.60 19.56
C ARG A 140 3.80 -3.81 18.60
N MET A 141 3.24 -3.44 17.45
CA MET A 141 3.94 -2.64 16.45
C MET A 141 4.13 -1.21 16.98
N LYS A 142 5.37 -0.74 17.01
CA LYS A 142 5.75 0.60 17.49
C LYS A 142 5.88 1.57 16.34
N THR A 143 6.61 1.15 15.30
CA THR A 143 6.83 1.93 14.10
C THR A 143 6.70 1.06 12.86
N CYS A 144 6.23 1.66 11.77
CA CYS A 144 6.16 1.06 10.45
C CYS A 144 6.77 1.99 9.41
N ARG A 145 7.07 1.45 8.23
CA ARG A 145 7.45 2.24 7.05
C ARG A 145 6.81 1.63 5.81
N MET A 146 6.66 2.45 4.77
CA MET A 146 6.26 1.94 3.46
C MET A 146 7.41 1.15 2.82
N HIS A 147 7.08 0.09 2.10
CA HIS A 147 8.06 -0.62 1.28
C HIS A 147 8.55 0.24 0.11
N ASP A 148 9.84 0.18 -0.22
CA ASP A 148 10.47 1.09 -1.18
C ASP A 148 9.86 1.00 -2.59
N LEU A 149 9.57 -0.22 -3.05
CA LEU A 149 8.90 -0.44 -4.34
C LEU A 149 7.45 0.08 -4.34
N ILE A 150 6.73 -0.07 -3.22
CA ILE A 150 5.38 0.51 -3.07
C ILE A 150 5.47 2.04 -3.06
N ARG A 151 6.51 2.60 -2.44
CA ARG A 151 6.74 4.05 -2.40
C ARG A 151 6.90 4.65 -3.78
N GLU A 152 7.60 3.97 -4.70
CA GLU A 152 7.71 4.41 -6.09
C GLU A 152 6.32 4.51 -6.75
N ILE A 153 5.50 3.46 -6.62
CA ILE A 153 4.13 3.43 -7.15
C ILE A 153 3.25 4.52 -6.53
N VAL A 154 3.24 4.62 -5.20
CA VAL A 154 2.39 5.57 -4.48
C VAL A 154 2.82 7.00 -4.76
N THR A 155 4.12 7.28 -4.88
CA THR A 155 4.62 8.62 -5.23
C THR A 155 4.18 9.02 -6.64
N LEU A 156 4.23 8.09 -7.60
CA LEU A 156 3.74 8.33 -8.95
C LEU A 156 2.22 8.59 -8.98
N LYS A 157 1.44 7.77 -8.27
CA LYS A 157 -0.03 7.92 -8.17
C LYS A 157 -0.40 9.24 -7.48
N SER A 158 0.28 9.59 -6.40
CA SER A 158 0.08 10.83 -5.65
C SER A 158 0.29 12.06 -6.54
N LYS A 159 1.36 12.07 -7.35
CA LYS A 159 1.60 13.13 -8.34
C LYS A 159 0.51 13.18 -9.41
N ASN A 160 0.16 12.04 -10.01
CA ASN A 160 -0.84 11.97 -11.08
C ASN A 160 -2.24 12.40 -10.60
N GLN A 161 -2.54 12.21 -9.32
CA GLN A 161 -3.81 12.59 -8.70
C GLN A 161 -3.77 13.98 -8.04
N ASN A 162 -2.64 14.70 -8.14
CA ASN A 162 -2.40 15.96 -7.42
C ASN A 162 -2.68 15.86 -5.91
N PHE A 163 -2.44 14.70 -5.32
CA PHE A 163 -2.72 14.43 -3.91
C PHE A 163 -1.73 15.15 -3.00
N ALA A 164 -0.43 15.03 -3.29
CA ALA A 164 0.64 15.75 -2.60
C ALA A 164 1.78 16.08 -3.54
N THR A 165 2.36 17.27 -3.38
CA THR A 165 3.58 17.67 -4.09
C THR A 165 4.74 17.70 -3.12
N ILE A 166 5.74 16.86 -3.34
CA ILE A 166 7.01 16.95 -2.62
C ILE A 166 7.79 18.10 -3.24
N ALA A 167 7.81 19.25 -2.57
CA ALA A 167 8.75 20.31 -2.91
C ALA A 167 10.16 19.78 -2.64
N LYS A 168 10.95 19.58 -3.70
CA LYS A 168 12.40 19.58 -3.55
C LYS A 168 12.74 21.02 -3.27
N GLU A 169 13.35 21.34 -2.13
CA GLU A 169 13.93 22.67 -1.93
C GLU A 169 14.81 22.95 -3.16
N PRO A 170 14.50 23.97 -3.98
CA PRO A 170 15.55 24.66 -4.70
C PRO A 170 16.48 25.26 -3.63
N ASP A 171 17.71 25.64 -3.97
CA ASP A 171 18.44 26.60 -3.14
C ASP A 171 17.56 27.86 -2.95
N ILE A 172 16.75 27.90 -1.89
CA ILE A 172 15.97 29.07 -1.53
C ILE A 172 16.96 29.99 -0.83
N THR A 173 17.66 30.79 -1.63
CA THR A 173 18.13 32.08 -1.14
C THR A 173 16.88 32.88 -0.80
N TRP A 174 16.59 32.97 0.51
CA TRP A 174 15.55 33.85 1.02
C TRP A 174 15.84 35.26 0.48
N PRO A 175 14.90 35.90 -0.25
CA PRO A 175 15.07 37.29 -0.60
C PRO A 175 15.13 38.10 0.69
N ASP A 176 16.23 38.80 0.91
CA ASP A 176 16.36 39.83 1.94
C ASP A 176 15.31 40.91 1.68
N LYS A 177 14.10 40.71 2.22
CA LYS A 177 13.08 41.67 2.63
C LYS A 177 11.71 41.02 2.62
N VAL A 178 11.26 40.59 3.79
CA VAL A 178 9.89 40.89 4.24
C VAL A 178 9.97 41.30 5.71
N ARG A 179 9.49 42.51 5.98
CA ARG A 179 9.31 43.09 7.32
C ARG A 179 8.13 42.43 8.02
#